data_AF-A0A0Q9RZX8-F1
#
_entry.id   AF-A0A0Q9RZX8-F1
#
_cell.length_a   1.000
_cell.length_b   1.000
_cell.length_c   1.000
_cell.angle_alpha   90.00
_cell.angle_beta   90.00
_cell.angle_gamma   90.00
#
_symmetry.space_group_name_H-M   'P 1'
#
loop_
_entity.id
_entity.type
_entity.pdbx_description
1 polymer ?
#
loop_
_entity_poly.entity_id
_entity_poly.type
_entity_poly.pdbx_seq_one_letter_code
_entity_poly.pdbx_strand_id
1 'polypeptide(L)'
;MSIRILGTGSADGWPNPFCTCASCTSARTAGEVRAQTSALVDTFLLDCGPETLRTAERLGVPLSGVRHVLLTHDHPDHTAPAFLLYRSWVTSPDEPLDVVGPASVIDSARQWLAPDTHVRFHAVAPGDVLTLDGGVVRVLGANHTSDAVLYDVTAPSGRVLYATDTGPLPSSTVTAVADAAYDVVLLEETFGDFLTHGTAHLDLPSFAEQVRLLRAAGAITSDTDLVAVHLSHHNPPTPELSRRLSAHGARVVADGTELGTNKRGDTEQGSGSQSPGDSRSHPSGRSGTGPGRTLVIGGARSGKSTEAERLLADDDVTYVATSYPRSDDPEWVERVRVHQQRRPQHWSTVETLDLVALLSADGGPLLVDCLTLWLTRIMDRHDAWDDAIWAAGAADLVTGEVTDLVAAWRTTNRRVVAVTNEVGQGLVPDRASLRRFRDEMGRLNSRLAAETEDVRWCVAGRVVEL
;
A
#
# COMPACT_ATOMS: atom_id res chain seq x y z
N MET A 1 19.69 -2.25 1.12
CA MET A 1 19.28 -2.65 2.47
C MET A 1 17.79 -2.42 2.53
N SER A 2 17.02 -3.48 2.74
CA SER A 2 15.57 -3.45 2.56
C SER A 2 14.92 -4.60 3.29
N ILE A 3 13.66 -4.38 3.67
CA ILE A 3 12.77 -5.42 4.19
C ILE A 3 11.77 -5.71 3.07
N ARG A 4 11.76 -6.92 2.51
CA ARG A 4 10.81 -7.30 1.46
C ARG A 4 9.96 -8.47 1.91
N ILE A 5 8.65 -8.32 1.78
CA ILE A 5 7.69 -9.38 2.06
C ILE A 5 7.63 -10.30 0.84
N LEU A 6 7.89 -11.59 1.03
CA LEU A 6 7.84 -12.58 -0.05
C LEU A 6 6.55 -13.39 -0.02
N GLY A 7 5.86 -13.43 1.12
CA GLY A 7 4.54 -14.03 1.25
C GLY A 7 3.82 -13.52 2.49
N THR A 8 2.50 -13.55 2.45
CA THR A 8 1.63 -13.06 3.53
C THR A 8 0.46 -13.99 3.84
N GLY A 9 0.32 -15.09 3.10
CA GLY A 9 -0.74 -16.09 3.29
C GLY A 9 -0.37 -17.13 4.35
N SER A 10 -1.38 -17.84 4.82
CA SER A 10 -1.23 -19.02 5.67
C SER A 10 -0.66 -20.22 4.89
N ALA A 11 -0.52 -21.36 5.56
CA ALA A 11 -0.02 -22.62 5.00
C ALA A 11 -0.55 -23.02 3.60
N ASP A 12 -1.85 -22.80 3.37
CA ASP A 12 -2.58 -23.12 2.14
C ASP A 12 -2.63 -21.97 1.12
N GLY A 13 -1.98 -20.85 1.45
CA GLY A 13 -2.06 -19.59 0.73
C GLY A 13 -3.45 -18.95 0.80
N TRP A 14 -3.59 -17.79 0.17
CA TRP A 14 -4.90 -17.14 0.02
C TRP A 14 -5.00 -16.48 -1.36
N PRO A 15 -5.92 -16.91 -2.24
CA PRO A 15 -7.00 -17.89 -2.06
C PRO A 15 -6.53 -19.35 -1.92
N ASN A 16 -7.14 -20.10 -1.01
CA ASN A 16 -6.98 -21.56 -0.96
C ASN A 16 -7.51 -22.18 -2.26
N PRO A 17 -6.73 -23.03 -2.97
CA PRO A 17 -7.07 -23.53 -4.30
C PRO A 17 -8.34 -24.39 -4.36
N PHE A 18 -8.71 -25.03 -3.24
CA PHE A 18 -9.87 -25.91 -3.14
C PHE A 18 -11.09 -25.24 -2.51
N CYS A 19 -10.98 -24.00 -2.04
CA CYS A 19 -12.06 -23.30 -1.35
C CYS A 19 -12.88 -22.39 -2.27
N THR A 20 -14.20 -22.35 -2.05
CA THR A 20 -15.15 -21.48 -2.76
C THR A 20 -15.82 -20.44 -1.86
N CYS A 21 -15.30 -20.19 -0.65
CA CYS A 21 -15.83 -19.19 0.26
C CYS A 21 -15.82 -17.77 -0.38
N ALA A 22 -16.57 -16.84 0.21
CA ALA A 22 -16.65 -15.46 -0.27
C ALA A 22 -15.28 -14.77 -0.33
N SER A 23 -14.42 -15.07 0.66
CA SER A 23 -13.06 -14.54 0.73
C SER A 23 -12.19 -15.01 -0.44
N CYS A 24 -12.07 -16.33 -0.65
CA CYS A 24 -11.33 -16.90 -1.78
C CYS A 24 -11.90 -16.47 -3.14
N THR A 25 -13.22 -16.41 -3.26
CA THR A 25 -13.88 -15.96 -4.50
C THR A 25 -13.52 -14.51 -4.80
N SER A 26 -13.59 -13.63 -3.80
CA SER A 26 -13.19 -12.23 -3.94
C SER A 26 -11.72 -12.08 -4.34
N ALA A 27 -10.81 -12.80 -3.69
CA ALA A 27 -9.39 -12.76 -4.00
C ALA A 27 -9.11 -13.21 -5.43
N ARG A 28 -9.72 -14.31 -5.89
CA ARG A 28 -9.61 -14.77 -7.29
C ARG A 28 -10.14 -13.74 -8.28
N THR A 29 -11.30 -13.13 -8.00
CA THR A 29 -11.87 -12.09 -8.88
C THR A 29 -10.97 -10.86 -8.96
N ALA A 30 -10.27 -10.52 -7.88
CA ALA A 30 -9.32 -9.41 -7.82
C ALA A 30 -7.94 -9.75 -8.39
N GLY A 31 -7.66 -11.03 -8.68
CA GLY A 31 -6.32 -11.50 -9.05
C GLY A 31 -5.31 -11.46 -7.88
N GLU A 32 -5.80 -11.38 -6.64
CA GLU A 32 -4.98 -11.40 -5.45
C GLU A 32 -4.54 -12.83 -5.14
N VAL A 33 -3.24 -13.04 -4.98
CA VAL A 33 -2.64 -14.31 -4.56
C VAL A 33 -1.59 -14.01 -3.50
N ARG A 34 -1.65 -14.73 -2.40
CA ARG A 34 -0.72 -14.66 -1.28
C ARG A 34 -0.07 -16.02 -1.09
N ALA A 35 1.25 -16.05 -1.29
CA ALA A 35 2.11 -17.17 -0.97
C ALA A 35 2.32 -17.29 0.55
N GLN A 36 2.86 -18.42 0.98
CA GLN A 36 3.15 -18.71 2.39
C GLN A 36 4.09 -17.66 2.99
N THR A 37 3.81 -17.32 4.24
CA THR A 37 4.44 -16.18 4.90
C THR A 37 5.95 -16.32 4.97
N SER A 38 6.66 -15.33 4.41
CA SER A 38 8.11 -15.25 4.42
C SER A 38 8.56 -13.83 4.12
N ALA A 39 9.75 -13.45 4.60
CA ALA A 39 10.29 -12.11 4.42
C ALA A 39 11.81 -12.13 4.25
N LEU A 40 12.34 -11.19 3.47
CA LEU A 40 13.77 -10.96 3.29
C LEU A 40 14.15 -9.65 3.95
N VAL A 41 14.96 -9.69 4.99
CA VAL A 41 15.50 -8.53 5.71
C VAL A 41 17.00 -8.48 5.44
N ASP A 42 17.44 -7.61 4.54
CA ASP A 42 18.84 -7.55 4.08
C ASP A 42 19.37 -8.92 3.61
N THR A 43 20.19 -9.59 4.44
CA THR A 43 20.80 -10.91 4.18
C THR A 43 20.08 -12.06 4.91
N PHE A 44 19.06 -11.74 5.71
CA PHE A 44 18.24 -12.69 6.48
C PHE A 44 16.96 -13.05 5.74
N LEU A 45 16.81 -14.31 5.36
CA LEU A 45 15.55 -14.87 4.88
C LEU A 45 14.80 -15.47 6.08
N LEU A 46 13.64 -14.91 6.40
CA LEU A 46 12.74 -15.33 7.47
C LEU A 46 11.70 -16.27 6.87
N ASP A 47 11.78 -17.53 7.28
CA ASP A 47 11.09 -18.69 6.72
C ASP A 47 11.29 -18.91 5.20
N CYS A 48 11.15 -20.15 4.78
CA CYS A 48 11.30 -20.56 3.39
C CYS A 48 10.42 -21.78 3.07
N GLY A 49 9.14 -21.50 2.78
CA GLY A 49 8.18 -22.47 2.29
C GLY A 49 8.36 -22.85 0.82
N PRO A 50 7.53 -23.78 0.29
CA PRO A 50 7.60 -24.25 -1.08
C PRO A 50 7.46 -23.13 -2.12
N GLU A 51 6.70 -22.08 -1.81
CA GLU A 51 6.47 -20.97 -2.74
C GLU A 51 7.51 -19.85 -2.62
N THR A 52 8.22 -19.71 -1.49
CA THR A 52 9.11 -18.57 -1.21
C THR A 52 10.11 -18.28 -2.33
N LEU A 53 10.82 -19.32 -2.80
CA LEU A 53 11.80 -19.16 -3.89
C LEU A 53 11.15 -18.73 -5.20
N ARG A 54 9.99 -19.32 -5.54
CA ARG A 54 9.27 -19.02 -6.79
C ARG A 54 8.64 -17.64 -6.76
N THR A 55 8.16 -17.20 -5.59
CA THR A 55 7.66 -15.84 -5.42
C THR A 55 8.78 -14.83 -5.55
N ALA A 56 9.95 -15.07 -4.95
CA ALA A 56 11.13 -14.22 -5.14
C ALA A 56 11.52 -14.10 -6.62
N GLU A 57 11.57 -15.21 -7.37
CA GLU A 57 11.83 -15.20 -8.81
C GLU A 57 10.78 -14.40 -9.60
N ARG A 58 9.49 -14.61 -9.34
CA ARG A 58 8.38 -13.89 -10.02
C ARG A 58 8.41 -12.39 -9.77
N LEU A 59 8.84 -11.99 -8.58
CA LEU A 59 8.96 -10.60 -8.16
C LEU A 59 10.29 -9.96 -8.57
N GLY A 60 11.21 -10.73 -9.20
CA GLY A 60 12.54 -10.24 -9.58
C GLY A 60 13.45 -9.95 -8.39
N VAL A 61 13.22 -10.58 -7.23
CA VAL A 61 13.98 -10.38 -5.99
C VAL A 61 15.13 -11.39 -5.94
N PRO A 62 16.40 -10.95 -6.06
CA PRO A 62 17.54 -11.87 -6.05
C PRO A 62 17.80 -12.42 -4.64
N LEU A 63 17.86 -13.74 -4.52
CA LEU A 63 18.22 -14.43 -3.26
C LEU A 63 19.72 -14.76 -3.16
N SER A 64 20.53 -14.34 -4.13
CA SER A 64 21.98 -14.58 -4.13
C SER A 64 22.72 -13.92 -2.96
N GLY A 65 22.14 -12.84 -2.40
CA GLY A 65 22.69 -12.15 -1.23
C GLY A 65 22.31 -12.78 0.12
N VAL A 66 21.47 -13.82 0.14
CA VAL A 66 21.05 -14.47 1.39
C VAL A 66 22.23 -15.20 2.03
N ARG A 67 22.52 -14.83 3.28
CA ARG A 67 23.57 -15.44 4.12
C ARG A 67 23.00 -16.23 5.27
N HIS A 68 21.82 -15.83 5.75
CA HIS A 68 21.21 -16.42 6.93
C HIS A 68 19.75 -16.75 6.61
N VAL A 69 19.32 -17.97 6.92
CA VAL A 69 17.91 -18.39 6.87
C VAL A 69 17.47 -18.67 8.29
N LEU A 70 16.48 -17.93 8.78
CA LEU A 70 15.89 -18.10 10.09
C LEU A 70 14.55 -18.80 9.91
N LEU A 71 14.46 -20.04 10.38
CA LEU A 71 13.28 -20.89 10.27
C LEU A 71 12.58 -20.95 11.63
N THR A 72 11.30 -20.64 11.67
CA THR A 72 10.52 -20.52 12.92
C THR A 72 10.16 -21.88 13.49
N HIS A 73 9.72 -22.81 12.64
CA HIS A 73 9.31 -24.15 13.03
C HIS A 73 9.26 -25.12 11.83
N ASP A 74 8.96 -26.40 12.08
CA ASP A 74 9.13 -27.50 11.12
C ASP A 74 7.92 -27.77 10.22
N HIS A 75 6.89 -26.91 10.25
CA HIS A 75 5.77 -27.07 9.33
C HIS A 75 6.20 -26.84 7.87
N PRO A 76 5.64 -27.61 6.92
CA PRO A 76 6.12 -27.62 5.53
C PRO A 76 6.05 -26.28 4.81
N ASP A 77 5.13 -25.41 5.21
CA ASP A 77 4.89 -24.08 4.65
C ASP A 77 5.88 -23.01 5.15
N HIS A 78 6.61 -23.28 6.22
CA HIS A 78 7.71 -22.44 6.72
C HIS A 78 9.07 -23.04 6.39
N THR A 79 9.14 -24.39 6.35
CA THR A 79 10.38 -25.13 6.09
C THR A 79 10.18 -26.11 4.93
N ALA A 80 10.52 -25.68 3.72
CA ALA A 80 10.64 -26.53 2.54
C ALA A 80 12.12 -26.78 2.18
N PRO A 81 12.76 -27.79 2.78
CA PRO A 81 14.22 -27.95 2.76
C PRO A 81 14.83 -28.21 1.36
N ALA A 82 14.01 -28.37 0.31
CA ALA A 82 14.47 -28.38 -1.07
C ALA A 82 15.32 -27.15 -1.44
N PHE A 83 15.08 -25.98 -0.83
CA PHE A 83 15.91 -24.80 -1.06
C PHE A 83 17.38 -25.01 -0.68
N LEU A 84 17.64 -25.83 0.35
CA LEU A 84 19.00 -26.12 0.82
C LEU A 84 19.79 -26.87 -0.25
N LEU A 85 19.15 -27.81 -0.94
CA LEU A 85 19.74 -28.53 -2.06
C LEU A 85 20.12 -27.55 -3.18
N TYR A 86 19.20 -26.67 -3.58
CA TYR A 86 19.47 -25.70 -4.65
C TYR A 86 20.59 -24.73 -4.28
N ARG A 87 20.57 -24.23 -3.03
CA ARG A 87 21.59 -23.33 -2.51
C ARG A 87 22.95 -24.02 -2.45
N SER A 88 23.01 -25.29 -2.06
CA SER A 88 24.26 -26.06 -1.96
C SER A 88 25.03 -26.14 -3.28
N TRP A 89 24.34 -26.10 -4.43
CA TRP A 89 24.97 -26.14 -5.75
C TRP A 89 25.77 -24.88 -6.12
N VAL A 90 25.54 -23.78 -5.40
CA VAL A 90 26.18 -22.47 -5.65
C VAL A 90 26.82 -21.88 -4.39
N THR A 91 26.93 -22.65 -3.31
CA THR A 91 27.60 -22.21 -2.08
C THR A 91 29.10 -22.45 -2.18
N SER A 92 29.91 -21.53 -1.67
CA SER A 92 31.37 -21.68 -1.59
C SER A 92 31.82 -21.71 -0.12
N PRO A 93 33.04 -22.22 0.18
CA PRO A 93 33.58 -22.19 1.53
C PRO A 93 33.71 -20.77 2.11
N ASP A 94 33.96 -19.79 1.24
CA ASP A 94 34.15 -18.38 1.61
C ASP A 94 32.82 -17.68 1.93
N GLU A 95 31.70 -18.26 1.48
CA GLU A 95 30.37 -17.70 1.56
C GLU A 95 29.33 -18.73 1.99
N PRO A 96 29.45 -19.26 3.23
CA PRO A 96 28.54 -20.26 3.77
C PRO A 96 27.13 -19.71 3.94
N LEU A 97 26.15 -20.61 3.99
CA LEU A 97 24.80 -20.30 4.43
C LEU A 97 24.63 -20.71 5.89
N ASP A 98 24.20 -19.81 6.76
CA ASP A 98 23.75 -20.17 8.11
C ASP A 98 22.25 -20.47 8.09
N VAL A 99 21.86 -21.60 8.65
CA VAL A 99 20.47 -22.01 8.86
C VAL A 99 20.24 -22.07 10.35
N VAL A 100 19.32 -21.23 10.84
CA VAL A 100 19.01 -21.05 12.25
C VAL A 100 17.58 -21.52 12.48
N GLY A 101 17.36 -22.30 13.52
CA GLY A 101 16.02 -22.79 13.86
C GLY A 101 16.01 -23.66 15.12
N PRO A 102 14.81 -24.03 15.61
CA PRO A 102 14.67 -25.02 16.67
C PRO A 102 15.36 -26.35 16.31
N ALA A 103 15.65 -27.17 17.31
CA ALA A 103 16.36 -28.43 17.09
C ALA A 103 15.62 -29.35 16.11
N SER A 104 14.29 -29.41 16.20
CA SER A 104 13.42 -30.15 15.26
C SER A 104 13.63 -29.75 13.80
N VAL A 105 13.70 -28.44 13.54
CA VAL A 105 13.92 -27.87 12.21
C VAL A 105 15.31 -28.22 11.68
N ILE A 106 16.34 -28.06 12.52
CA ILE A 106 17.73 -28.37 12.14
C ILE A 106 17.89 -29.86 11.82
N ASP A 107 17.30 -30.73 12.62
CA ASP A 107 17.35 -32.18 12.40
C ASP A 107 16.66 -32.59 11.10
N SER A 108 15.53 -31.95 10.76
CA SER A 108 14.84 -32.15 9.48
C SER A 108 15.66 -31.64 8.30
N ALA A 109 16.20 -30.42 8.40
CA ALA A 109 16.99 -29.77 7.35
C ALA A 109 18.28 -30.53 7.01
N ARG A 110 18.98 -31.07 8.02
CA ARG A 110 20.23 -31.82 7.85
C ARG A 110 20.07 -33.05 6.95
N GLN A 111 18.89 -33.67 6.94
CA GLN A 111 18.64 -34.89 6.16
C GLN A 111 18.66 -34.64 4.64
N TRP A 112 18.55 -33.38 4.21
CA TRP A 112 18.53 -32.99 2.80
C TRP A 112 19.90 -32.66 2.22
N LEU A 113 20.93 -32.58 3.05
CA LEU A 113 22.27 -32.16 2.65
C LEU A 113 23.28 -33.29 2.84
N ALA A 114 24.26 -33.33 1.93
CA ALA A 114 25.44 -34.15 2.12
C ALA A 114 26.33 -33.57 3.26
N PRO A 115 27.15 -34.40 3.94
CA PRO A 115 28.00 -33.94 5.04
C PRO A 115 28.97 -32.79 4.69
N ASP A 116 29.46 -32.74 3.45
CA ASP A 116 30.47 -31.77 3.00
C ASP A 116 29.87 -30.49 2.39
N THR A 117 28.68 -30.09 2.83
CA THR A 117 28.02 -28.87 2.34
C THR A 117 28.48 -27.63 3.10
N HIS A 118 28.55 -26.49 2.41
CA HIS A 118 28.92 -25.20 3.00
C HIS A 118 27.74 -24.53 3.73
N VAL A 119 26.95 -25.32 4.45
CA VAL A 119 25.80 -24.88 5.25
C VAL A 119 26.13 -25.12 6.72
N ARG A 120 25.95 -24.08 7.54
CA ARG A 120 26.16 -24.13 8.99
C ARG A 120 24.80 -24.13 9.67
N PHE A 121 24.60 -25.07 10.58
CA PHE A 121 23.34 -25.21 11.30
C PHE A 121 23.48 -24.69 12.73
N HIS A 122 22.54 -23.84 13.13
CA HIS A 122 22.45 -23.26 14.47
C HIS A 122 21.12 -23.66 15.10
N ALA A 123 21.15 -24.67 15.97
CA ALA A 123 19.99 -25.02 16.79
C ALA A 123 19.83 -23.98 17.90
N VAL A 124 18.62 -23.45 18.06
CA VAL A 124 18.32 -22.36 19.00
C VAL A 124 17.09 -22.64 19.84
N ALA A 125 16.98 -21.93 20.97
CA ALA A 125 15.83 -21.95 21.87
C ALA A 125 15.45 -20.52 22.30
N PRO A 126 14.22 -20.29 22.81
CA PRO A 126 13.82 -18.99 23.33
C PRO A 126 14.79 -18.44 24.38
N GLY A 127 15.24 -17.19 24.20
CA GLY A 127 16.23 -16.52 25.04
C GLY A 127 17.64 -16.46 24.43
N ASP A 128 17.92 -17.26 23.40
CA ASP A 128 19.20 -17.22 22.69
C ASP A 128 19.38 -15.91 21.92
N VAL A 129 20.65 -15.50 21.79
CA VAL A 129 21.05 -14.32 21.01
C VAL A 129 22.24 -14.70 20.14
N LEU A 130 22.10 -14.48 18.84
CA LEU A 130 23.11 -14.78 17.84
C LEU A 130 23.59 -13.47 17.22
N THR A 131 24.92 -13.32 17.11
CA THR A 131 25.53 -12.26 16.30
C THR A 131 25.98 -12.90 15.00
N LEU A 132 25.30 -12.57 13.91
CA LEU A 132 25.56 -13.08 12.58
C LEU A 132 26.08 -11.94 11.69
N ASP A 133 26.60 -12.27 10.52
CA ASP A 133 27.03 -11.23 9.59
C ASP A 133 25.82 -10.39 9.16
N GLY A 134 25.96 -9.07 9.22
CA GLY A 134 24.85 -8.17 8.93
C GLY A 134 23.77 -8.03 10.00
N GLY A 135 23.87 -8.62 11.21
CA GLY A 135 22.88 -8.32 12.26
C GLY A 135 22.92 -9.13 13.55
N VAL A 136 21.99 -8.81 14.46
CA VAL A 136 21.76 -9.53 15.72
C VAL A 136 20.37 -10.16 15.68
N VAL A 137 20.29 -11.45 16.02
CA VAL A 137 19.04 -12.20 16.09
C VAL A 137 18.80 -12.62 17.53
N ARG A 138 17.65 -12.23 18.09
CA ARG A 138 17.15 -12.71 19.39
C ARG A 138 16.02 -13.69 19.15
N VAL A 139 16.08 -14.82 19.82
CA VAL A 139 15.11 -15.91 19.69
C VAL A 139 14.07 -15.79 20.79
N LEU A 140 12.80 -15.79 20.40
CA LEU A 140 11.65 -15.53 21.27
C LEU A 140 10.75 -16.77 21.31
N GLY A 141 9.98 -16.92 22.38
CA GLY A 141 9.04 -18.04 22.52
C GLY A 141 7.77 -17.80 21.70
N ALA A 142 7.35 -18.81 20.95
CA ALA A 142 6.03 -18.86 20.32
C ALA A 142 5.03 -19.63 21.22
N ASN A 143 3.74 -19.36 21.07
CA ASN A 143 2.68 -20.21 21.59
C ASN A 143 2.06 -21.00 20.42
N HIS A 144 2.68 -22.12 20.05
CA HIS A 144 2.29 -22.89 18.88
C HIS A 144 2.39 -24.40 19.15
N THR A 145 1.78 -25.24 18.29
CA THR A 145 1.62 -26.69 18.55
C THR A 145 2.90 -27.51 18.36
N SER A 146 3.93 -26.94 17.71
CA SER A 146 5.22 -27.56 17.44
C SER A 146 6.34 -26.87 18.25
N ASP A 147 7.57 -27.39 18.15
CA ASP A 147 8.77 -26.71 18.65
C ASP A 147 9.01 -25.47 17.77
N ALA A 148 8.48 -24.33 18.21
CA ALA A 148 8.41 -23.10 17.44
C ALA A 148 9.02 -21.91 18.17
N VAL A 149 9.70 -21.05 17.42
CA VAL A 149 10.30 -19.81 17.90
C VAL A 149 9.91 -18.63 17.01
N LEU A 150 10.02 -17.43 17.56
CA LEU A 150 9.85 -16.17 16.85
C LEU A 150 11.18 -15.42 16.84
N TYR A 151 11.33 -14.45 15.93
CA TYR A 151 12.60 -13.73 15.78
C TYR A 151 12.45 -12.22 15.96
N ASP A 152 13.36 -11.64 16.75
CA ASP A 152 13.68 -10.22 16.76
C ASP A 152 15.02 -10.04 16.05
N VAL A 153 14.98 -9.39 14.89
CA VAL A 153 16.12 -9.24 14.00
C VAL A 153 16.49 -7.77 13.94
N THR A 154 17.69 -7.44 14.41
CA THR A 154 18.29 -6.12 14.23
C THR A 154 19.26 -6.19 13.06
N ALA A 155 18.89 -5.56 11.95
CA ALA A 155 19.66 -5.50 10.72
C ALA A 155 19.91 -4.03 10.30
N PRO A 156 20.81 -3.76 9.33
CA PRO A 156 21.06 -2.41 8.82
C PRO A 156 19.81 -1.66 8.35
N SER A 157 18.83 -2.37 7.77
CA SER A 157 17.55 -1.81 7.32
C SER A 157 16.57 -1.47 8.45
N GLY A 158 16.79 -1.99 9.66
CA GLY A 158 15.94 -1.73 10.82
C GLY A 158 15.82 -2.94 11.75
N ARG A 159 15.05 -2.76 12.82
CA ARG A 159 14.70 -3.80 13.77
C ARG A 159 13.31 -4.36 13.48
N VAL A 160 13.26 -5.65 13.17
CA VAL A 160 12.04 -6.36 12.76
C VAL A 160 11.64 -7.37 13.82
N LEU A 161 10.37 -7.35 14.23
CA LEU A 161 9.77 -8.48 14.95
C LEU A 161 9.03 -9.35 13.95
N TYR A 162 9.46 -10.60 13.82
CA TYR A 162 8.80 -11.64 13.02
C TYR A 162 8.08 -12.60 13.97
N ALA A 163 6.79 -12.34 14.18
CA ALA A 163 5.93 -13.01 15.15
C ALA A 163 4.85 -13.84 14.44
N THR A 164 5.29 -14.90 13.76
CA THR A 164 4.47 -15.91 13.10
C THR A 164 5.24 -17.25 13.17
N ASP A 165 4.63 -18.39 13.46
CA ASP A 165 3.24 -18.60 13.88
C ASP A 165 3.14 -18.67 15.40
N THR A 166 2.08 -18.10 15.96
CA THR A 166 1.83 -18.05 17.38
C THR A 166 0.38 -17.70 17.68
N GLY A 167 -0.19 -18.35 18.68
CA GLY A 167 -1.32 -17.84 19.43
C GLY A 167 -0.95 -16.58 20.23
N PRO A 168 -1.78 -16.19 21.23
CA PRO A 168 -1.43 -15.11 22.14
C PRO A 168 -0.01 -15.29 22.69
N LEU A 169 0.81 -14.26 22.55
CA LEU A 169 2.24 -14.34 22.84
C LEU A 169 2.45 -14.73 24.31
N PRO A 170 3.41 -15.63 24.60
CA PRO A 170 3.81 -15.90 25.98
C PRO A 170 4.18 -14.61 26.71
N SER A 171 3.86 -14.51 27.99
CA SER A 171 4.20 -13.33 28.82
C SER A 171 5.71 -13.07 28.88
N SER A 172 6.51 -14.14 28.82
CA SER A 172 7.97 -14.07 28.68
C SER A 172 8.39 -13.38 27.38
N THR A 173 7.70 -13.64 26.28
CA THR A 173 7.95 -13.01 24.98
C THR A 173 7.58 -11.55 25.00
N VAL A 174 6.39 -11.19 25.52
CA VAL A 174 5.98 -9.78 25.68
C VAL A 174 6.98 -9.00 26.55
N THR A 175 7.52 -9.63 27.60
CA THR A 175 8.55 -9.02 28.45
C THR A 175 9.88 -8.86 27.70
N ALA A 176 10.29 -9.86 26.91
CA ALA A 176 11.57 -9.85 26.20
C ALA A 176 11.66 -8.77 25.11
N VAL A 177 10.50 -8.36 24.58
CA VAL A 177 10.36 -7.33 23.55
C VAL A 177 9.97 -5.95 24.12
N ALA A 178 9.90 -5.81 25.44
CA ALA A 178 9.55 -4.54 26.06
C ALA A 178 10.52 -3.42 25.65
N ASP A 179 9.97 -2.24 25.40
CA ASP A 179 10.64 -1.01 24.95
C ASP A 179 11.50 -1.17 23.68
N ALA A 180 11.28 -2.24 22.92
CA ALA A 180 12.07 -2.54 21.73
C ALA A 180 11.89 -1.52 20.59
N ALA A 181 10.72 -0.87 20.54
CA ALA A 181 10.32 0.11 19.53
C ALA A 181 10.69 -0.34 18.10
N TYR A 182 10.12 -1.46 17.66
CA TYR A 182 10.42 -2.04 16.34
C TYR A 182 10.08 -1.07 15.21
N ASP A 183 10.91 -1.08 14.16
CA ASP A 183 10.64 -0.37 12.91
C ASP A 183 9.52 -1.08 12.15
N VAL A 184 9.56 -2.42 12.11
CA VAL A 184 8.56 -3.27 11.46
C VAL A 184 8.14 -4.39 12.41
N VAL A 185 6.83 -4.65 12.48
CA VAL A 185 6.28 -5.83 13.15
C VAL A 185 5.45 -6.62 12.15
N LEU A 186 5.87 -7.85 11.88
CA LEU A 186 5.13 -8.85 11.12
C LEU A 186 4.44 -9.76 12.14
N LEU A 187 3.14 -9.56 12.34
CA LEU A 187 2.35 -10.28 13.35
C LEU A 187 1.32 -11.17 12.65
N GLU A 188 1.25 -12.44 13.03
CA GLU A 188 0.27 -13.35 12.44
C GLU A 188 -1.18 -12.91 12.69
N GLU A 189 -2.05 -13.13 11.72
CA GLU A 189 -3.50 -12.97 11.85
C GLU A 189 -4.17 -14.04 10.97
N THR A 190 -4.12 -15.28 11.44
CA THR A 190 -4.49 -16.43 10.61
C THR A 190 -5.98 -16.54 10.38
N PHE A 191 -6.77 -16.52 11.46
CA PHE A 191 -8.12 -17.07 11.42
C PHE A 191 -9.24 -16.06 11.24
N GLY A 192 -8.98 -14.76 11.22
CA GLY A 192 -9.99 -13.78 10.85
C GLY A 192 -11.25 -13.87 11.73
N ASP A 193 -12.37 -14.23 11.11
CA ASP A 193 -13.68 -14.39 11.76
C ASP A 193 -13.94 -15.83 12.29
N PHE A 194 -13.02 -16.76 12.10
CA PHE A 194 -13.13 -18.12 12.65
C PHE A 194 -12.60 -18.12 14.09
N LEU A 195 -13.47 -18.24 15.10
CA LEU A 195 -13.11 -18.04 16.52
C LEU A 195 -12.93 -19.33 17.34
N THR A 196 -13.10 -20.51 16.72
CA THR A 196 -13.10 -21.81 17.41
C THR A 196 -11.87 -22.65 17.07
N HIS A 197 -10.73 -22.00 16.77
CA HIS A 197 -9.49 -22.65 16.30
C HIS A 197 -8.60 -23.23 17.40
N GLY A 198 -8.77 -22.84 18.67
CA GLY A 198 -8.06 -23.47 19.78
C GLY A 198 -6.70 -22.86 20.16
N THR A 199 -6.43 -21.60 19.77
CA THR A 199 -5.41 -20.70 20.38
C THR A 199 -3.95 -20.90 20.01
N ALA A 200 -3.61 -21.69 18.98
CA ALA A 200 -2.24 -21.79 18.44
C ALA A 200 -1.92 -20.73 17.36
N HIS A 201 -2.91 -19.92 17.01
CA HIS A 201 -2.88 -18.82 16.05
C HIS A 201 -3.76 -17.67 16.53
N LEU A 202 -3.68 -16.52 15.87
CA LEU A 202 -4.54 -15.38 16.14
C LEU A 202 -5.75 -15.34 15.18
N ASP A 203 -6.84 -14.83 15.73
CA ASP A 203 -8.02 -14.33 15.01
C ASP A 203 -8.11 -12.81 15.20
N LEU A 204 -9.05 -12.13 14.55
CA LEU A 204 -9.15 -10.66 14.63
C LEU A 204 -9.27 -10.13 16.08
N PRO A 205 -10.11 -10.70 16.97
CA PRO A 205 -10.15 -10.28 18.39
C PRO A 205 -8.84 -10.47 19.14
N SER A 206 -8.20 -11.63 19.01
CA SER A 206 -6.95 -11.93 19.72
C SER A 206 -5.74 -11.19 19.13
N PHE A 207 -5.74 -10.91 17.82
CA PHE A 207 -4.80 -10.00 17.17
C PHE A 207 -4.89 -8.60 17.77
N ALA A 208 -6.10 -8.04 17.87
CA ALA A 208 -6.31 -6.71 18.45
C ALA A 208 -5.79 -6.62 19.89
N GLU A 209 -6.04 -7.66 20.70
CA GLU A 209 -5.52 -7.75 22.05
C GLU A 209 -3.98 -7.86 22.07
N GLN A 210 -3.40 -8.66 21.16
CA GLN A 210 -1.96 -8.80 21.05
C GLN A 210 -1.27 -7.49 20.69
N VAL A 211 -1.84 -6.71 19.76
CA VAL A 211 -1.37 -5.37 19.43
C VAL A 211 -1.44 -4.43 20.64
N ARG A 212 -2.53 -4.50 21.42
CA ARG A 212 -2.67 -3.69 22.64
C ARG A 212 -1.58 -4.03 23.67
N LEU A 213 -1.27 -5.32 23.86
CA LEU A 213 -0.22 -5.77 24.77
C LEU A 213 1.17 -5.31 24.31
N LEU A 214 1.49 -5.45 23.02
CA LEU A 214 2.77 -5.02 22.46
C LEU A 214 2.95 -3.50 22.51
N ARG A 215 1.87 -2.72 22.32
CA ARG A 215 1.89 -1.26 22.54
C ARG A 215 2.11 -0.89 24.00
N ALA A 216 1.42 -1.57 24.92
CA ALA A 216 1.58 -1.32 26.35
C ALA A 216 3.00 -1.64 26.83
N ALA A 217 3.65 -2.62 26.20
CA ALA A 217 5.04 -2.97 26.46
C ALA A 217 6.07 -2.05 25.75
N GLY A 218 5.65 -1.08 24.93
CA GLY A 218 6.60 -0.23 24.18
C GLY A 218 7.28 -0.93 23.00
N ALA A 219 6.84 -2.14 22.63
CA ALA A 219 7.35 -2.86 21.48
C ALA A 219 6.84 -2.27 20.15
N ILE A 220 5.57 -1.85 20.14
CA ILE A 220 4.92 -1.14 19.01
C ILE A 220 4.73 0.33 19.42
N THR A 221 5.20 1.24 18.58
CA THR A 221 5.05 2.69 18.75
C THR A 221 4.22 3.30 17.63
N SER A 222 4.08 4.63 17.58
CA SER A 222 3.46 5.35 16.46
C SER A 222 4.28 5.26 15.16
N ASP A 223 5.57 4.97 15.27
CA ASP A 223 6.52 4.93 14.15
C ASP A 223 6.69 3.51 13.61
N THR A 224 6.17 2.51 14.32
CA THR A 224 6.22 1.10 13.93
C THR A 224 5.27 0.81 12.77
N ASP A 225 5.79 0.22 11.69
CA ASP A 225 4.99 -0.32 10.60
C ASP A 225 4.49 -1.73 10.97
N LEU A 226 3.22 -1.81 11.36
CA LEU A 226 2.59 -3.05 11.80
C LEU A 226 1.85 -3.72 10.62
N VAL A 227 2.35 -4.88 10.20
CA VAL A 227 1.80 -5.65 9.08
C VAL A 227 1.24 -6.97 9.59
N ALA A 228 -0.02 -7.25 9.26
CA ALA A 228 -0.63 -8.55 9.50
C ALA A 228 -0.18 -9.55 8.42
N VAL A 229 0.30 -10.72 8.86
CA VAL A 229 0.80 -11.79 7.98
C VAL A 229 0.14 -13.12 8.33
N HIS A 230 0.48 -14.19 7.60
CA HIS A 230 -0.09 -15.52 7.76
C HIS A 230 -1.61 -15.57 7.58
N LEU A 231 -2.12 -14.75 6.65
CA LEU A 231 -3.55 -14.53 6.42
C LEU A 231 -4.20 -15.72 5.71
N SER A 232 -5.16 -16.38 6.36
CA SER A 232 -5.94 -17.47 5.73
C SER A 232 -7.23 -17.00 5.07
N HIS A 233 -7.85 -17.89 4.30
CA HIS A 233 -9.18 -17.67 3.73
C HIS A 233 -10.33 -17.51 4.74
N HIS A 234 -10.08 -17.71 6.03
CA HIS A 234 -11.05 -17.42 7.10
C HIS A 234 -11.16 -15.92 7.39
N ASN A 235 -10.22 -15.14 6.88
CA ASN A 235 -10.35 -13.70 6.85
C ASN A 235 -11.43 -13.21 5.88
N PRO A 236 -12.10 -12.08 6.21
CA PRO A 236 -13.00 -11.45 5.26
C PRO A 236 -12.22 -10.96 4.02
N PRO A 237 -12.91 -10.65 2.90
CA PRO A 237 -12.25 -10.09 1.72
C PRO A 237 -11.32 -8.91 2.06
N THR A 238 -10.19 -8.80 1.37
CA THR A 238 -9.10 -7.85 1.68
C THR A 238 -9.55 -6.42 2.02
N PRO A 239 -10.53 -5.80 1.33
CA PRO A 239 -10.99 -4.45 1.70
C PRO A 239 -11.61 -4.35 3.11
N GLU A 240 -12.34 -5.38 3.53
CA GLU A 240 -12.94 -5.46 4.86
C GLU A 240 -11.86 -5.74 5.90
N LEU A 241 -10.96 -6.69 5.63
CA LEU A 241 -9.83 -7.02 6.48
C LEU A 241 -8.95 -5.78 6.74
N SER A 242 -8.60 -5.06 5.68
CA SER A 242 -7.80 -3.82 5.74
C SER A 242 -8.45 -2.77 6.63
N ARG A 243 -9.79 -2.60 6.54
CA ARG A 243 -10.53 -1.64 7.37
C ARG A 243 -10.52 -2.03 8.84
N ARG A 244 -10.60 -3.32 9.16
CA ARG A 244 -10.61 -3.81 10.55
C ARG A 244 -9.22 -3.70 11.17
N LEU A 245 -8.18 -4.10 10.45
CA LEU A 245 -6.80 -4.01 10.92
C LEU A 245 -6.34 -2.55 11.10
N SER A 246 -6.77 -1.63 10.23
CA SER A 246 -6.40 -0.22 10.35
C SER A 246 -6.96 0.47 11.60
N ALA A 247 -8.08 -0.01 12.14
CA ALA A 247 -8.59 0.45 13.44
C ALA A 247 -7.61 0.14 14.60
N HIS A 248 -6.71 -0.82 14.40
CA HIS A 248 -5.63 -1.17 15.32
C HIS A 248 -4.27 -0.65 14.85
N GLY A 249 -4.20 0.18 13.81
CA GLY A 249 -2.95 0.68 13.23
C GLY A 249 -2.11 -0.39 12.52
N ALA A 250 -2.73 -1.51 12.16
CA ALA A 250 -2.13 -2.56 11.33
C ALA A 250 -2.58 -2.43 9.88
N ARG A 251 -1.81 -2.97 8.93
CA ARG A 251 -2.20 -3.04 7.52
C ARG A 251 -1.90 -4.41 6.93
N VAL A 252 -2.57 -4.72 5.82
CA VAL A 252 -2.21 -5.82 4.93
C VAL A 252 -1.35 -5.28 3.81
N VAL A 253 -0.44 -6.10 3.30
CA VAL A 253 0.42 -5.76 2.15
C VAL A 253 0.37 -6.87 1.12
N ALA A 254 0.69 -6.56 -0.13
CA ALA A 254 0.83 -7.59 -1.16
C ALA A 254 2.20 -8.28 -1.03
N ASP A 255 2.30 -9.49 -1.54
CA ASP A 255 3.59 -10.14 -1.72
C ASP A 255 4.46 -9.28 -2.67
N GLY A 256 5.73 -9.13 -2.31
CA GLY A 256 6.70 -8.24 -2.96
C GLY A 256 6.80 -6.83 -2.39
N THR A 257 5.90 -6.45 -1.48
CA THR A 257 5.95 -5.14 -0.83
C THR A 257 7.29 -4.95 -0.11
N GLU A 258 7.95 -3.83 -0.37
CA GLU A 258 9.11 -3.37 0.38
C GLU A 258 8.64 -2.52 1.57
N LEU A 259 9.18 -2.82 2.75
CA LEU A 259 8.94 -2.13 4.01
C LEU A 259 10.22 -1.39 4.39
N GLY A 260 10.07 -0.23 5.03
CA GLY A 260 11.17 0.49 5.68
C GLY A 260 12.35 0.89 4.77
N THR A 261 12.34 2.13 4.27
CA THR A 261 13.49 3.05 4.41
C THR A 261 13.10 4.47 4.79
N ASN A 262 11.87 4.72 5.26
CA ASN A 262 11.47 6.07 5.65
C ASN A 262 10.58 6.13 6.88
N LYS A 263 11.05 6.87 7.90
CA LYS A 263 10.16 7.63 8.78
C LYS A 263 9.27 8.47 7.88
N ARG A 264 8.03 8.03 7.63
CA ARG A 264 7.03 8.67 6.76
C ARG A 264 7.61 9.41 5.54
N GLY A 265 7.77 8.69 4.43
CA GLY A 265 7.91 9.28 3.10
C GLY A 265 8.99 8.59 2.26
N ASP A 266 8.56 7.71 1.35
CA ASP A 266 9.28 7.10 0.23
C ASP A 266 9.80 5.66 0.42
N THR A 267 9.37 4.75 -0.45
CA THR A 267 10.19 3.65 -0.97
C THR A 267 9.57 3.27 -2.30
N GLU A 268 10.10 3.83 -3.38
CA GLU A 268 10.18 3.10 -4.63
C GLU A 268 11.65 2.95 -5.05
N GLN A 269 12.06 1.68 -5.09
CA GLN A 269 12.86 1.03 -6.13
C GLN A 269 14.28 1.53 -6.43
N GLY A 270 15.25 0.63 -6.22
CA GLY A 270 16.56 0.68 -6.87
C GLY A 270 16.72 -0.45 -7.89
N SER A 271 16.57 -0.13 -9.17
CA SER A 271 17.24 -0.84 -10.26
C SER A 271 18.58 -0.14 -10.56
N GLY A 272 19.62 -0.89 -10.93
CA GLY A 272 20.92 -0.30 -11.26
C GLY A 272 21.59 -1.00 -12.44
N SER A 273 22.03 -0.20 -13.41
CA SER A 273 23.30 -0.41 -14.09
C SER A 273 24.15 0.89 -14.10
N GLN A 274 25.16 0.87 -13.24
CA GLN A 274 26.52 1.46 -13.25
C GLN A 274 26.78 3.00 -13.43
N SER A 275 27.17 3.61 -12.29
CA SER A 275 28.31 4.53 -11.93
C SER A 275 28.98 5.52 -12.92
N PRO A 276 29.73 6.56 -12.42
CA PRO A 276 29.64 7.33 -11.16
C PRO A 276 29.74 8.87 -11.37
N GLY A 277 29.38 9.68 -10.35
CA GLY A 277 29.93 11.03 -10.17
C GLY A 277 28.99 12.12 -9.65
N ASP A 278 29.15 12.46 -8.36
CA ASP A 278 28.83 13.72 -7.66
C ASP A 278 27.52 14.47 -7.93
N SER A 279 26.63 14.51 -6.92
CA SER A 279 26.11 15.79 -6.41
C SER A 279 25.46 15.66 -5.02
N ARG A 280 25.54 16.76 -4.28
CA ARG A 280 25.26 16.92 -2.85
C ARG A 280 23.75 16.96 -2.56
N SER A 281 23.34 16.21 -1.52
CA SER A 281 22.35 16.51 -0.44
C SER A 281 21.45 17.75 -0.61
N HIS A 282 20.13 17.77 -0.35
CA HIS A 282 19.22 17.11 0.64
C HIS A 282 17.81 17.80 0.48
N PRO A 283 16.74 17.53 1.27
CA PRO A 283 15.93 16.31 1.54
C PRO A 283 14.39 16.62 1.59
N SER A 284 13.49 15.66 1.94
CA SER A 284 12.21 16.02 2.60
C SER A 284 11.47 14.90 3.36
N GLY A 285 11.15 15.17 4.64
CA GLY A 285 9.98 14.70 5.38
C GLY A 285 9.40 15.90 6.14
N ARG A 286 8.09 16.14 6.04
CA ARG A 286 7.44 17.44 6.32
C ARG A 286 7.28 17.81 7.79
N SER A 287 7.57 19.08 8.11
CA SER A 287 6.70 19.92 8.93
C SER A 287 6.28 21.13 8.09
N GLY A 288 4.99 21.25 7.76
CA GLY A 288 4.42 22.40 7.06
C GLY A 288 4.62 22.46 5.53
N THR A 289 3.57 22.90 4.84
CA THR A 289 3.62 23.79 3.67
C THR A 289 4.39 23.30 2.43
N GLY A 290 3.69 22.61 1.52
CA GLY A 290 4.13 22.45 0.13
C GLY A 290 2.98 22.01 -0.79
N PRO A 291 2.92 22.48 -2.05
CA PRO A 291 1.85 22.13 -2.99
C PRO A 291 1.78 20.62 -3.18
N GLY A 292 0.55 20.12 -3.25
CA GLY A 292 0.26 18.75 -3.67
C GLY A 292 -1.00 18.82 -4.52
N ARG A 293 -0.88 18.42 -5.79
CA ARG A 293 -1.98 18.40 -6.74
C ARG A 293 -2.51 16.99 -6.82
N THR A 294 -3.81 16.86 -6.60
CA THR A 294 -4.54 15.60 -6.76
C THR A 294 -5.63 15.78 -7.80
N LEU A 295 -5.71 14.86 -8.77
CA LEU A 295 -6.78 14.82 -9.76
C LEU A 295 -7.64 13.57 -9.55
N VAL A 296 -8.90 13.75 -9.20
CA VAL A 296 -9.87 12.67 -8.99
C VAL A 296 -10.77 12.55 -10.22
N ILE A 297 -10.57 11.48 -11.00
CA ILE A 297 -11.19 11.22 -12.31
C ILE A 297 -12.12 10.01 -12.29
N GLY A 298 -13.12 9.93 -13.18
CA GLY A 298 -14.03 8.77 -13.26
C GLY A 298 -15.47 9.09 -13.66
N GLY A 299 -16.32 8.07 -13.78
CA GLY A 299 -17.69 8.20 -14.30
C GLY A 299 -18.68 8.93 -13.36
N ALA A 300 -19.83 9.35 -13.87
CA ALA A 300 -20.89 9.92 -13.03
C ALA A 300 -21.30 8.94 -11.91
N ARG A 301 -21.50 9.46 -10.69
CA ARG A 301 -21.83 8.66 -9.49
C ARG A 301 -20.79 7.59 -9.11
N SER A 302 -19.53 7.72 -9.54
CA SER A 302 -18.47 6.75 -9.21
C SER A 302 -17.79 6.96 -7.86
N GLY A 303 -18.13 8.01 -7.11
CA GLY A 303 -17.56 8.31 -5.78
C GLY A 303 -16.52 9.44 -5.74
N LYS A 304 -16.21 10.07 -6.88
CA LYS A 304 -15.15 11.11 -6.97
C LYS A 304 -15.25 12.24 -5.96
N SER A 305 -16.42 12.88 -5.84
CA SER A 305 -16.58 14.01 -4.93
C SER A 305 -16.41 13.57 -3.47
N THR A 306 -16.87 12.37 -3.11
CA THR A 306 -16.65 11.80 -1.77
C THR A 306 -15.16 11.60 -1.48
N GLU A 307 -14.39 11.11 -2.46
CA GLU A 307 -12.95 10.93 -2.29
C GLU A 307 -12.22 12.28 -2.20
N ALA A 308 -12.57 13.23 -3.06
CA ALA A 308 -11.99 14.57 -3.02
C ALA A 308 -12.27 15.28 -1.69
N GLU A 309 -13.48 15.12 -1.15
CA GLU A 309 -13.87 15.65 0.16
C GLU A 309 -13.06 14.98 1.28
N ARG A 310 -12.90 13.65 1.23
CA ARG A 310 -12.14 12.87 2.22
C ARG A 310 -10.67 13.30 2.29
N LEU A 311 -10.06 13.60 1.14
CA LEU A 311 -8.66 14.00 1.05
C LEU A 311 -8.35 15.31 1.78
N LEU A 312 -9.35 16.16 1.98
CA LEU A 312 -9.19 17.49 2.57
C LEU A 312 -10.00 17.68 3.86
N ALA A 313 -10.55 16.60 4.44
CA ALA A 313 -11.52 16.67 5.54
C ALA A 313 -11.02 17.46 6.76
N ASP A 314 -9.71 17.37 7.06
CA ASP A 314 -9.08 18.02 8.21
C ASP A 314 -8.52 19.43 7.89
N ASP A 315 -8.60 19.87 6.64
CA ASP A 315 -8.11 21.17 6.19
C ASP A 315 -9.19 22.27 6.26
N ASP A 316 -8.75 23.53 6.32
CA ASP A 316 -9.60 24.69 6.05
C ASP A 316 -9.61 24.98 4.54
N VAL A 317 -10.64 24.46 3.87
CA VAL A 317 -10.70 24.38 2.39
C VAL A 317 -11.54 25.51 1.81
N THR A 318 -11.07 26.06 0.69
CA THR A 318 -11.94 26.79 -0.24
C THR A 318 -12.47 25.84 -1.31
N TYR A 319 -13.76 25.53 -1.23
CA TYR A 319 -14.49 24.78 -2.22
C TYR A 319 -14.84 25.67 -3.41
N VAL A 320 -14.40 25.29 -4.60
CA VAL A 320 -14.63 26.03 -5.85
C VAL A 320 -15.72 25.32 -6.65
N ALA A 321 -16.91 25.91 -6.66
CA ALA A 321 -18.05 25.42 -7.41
C ALA A 321 -18.04 26.04 -8.81
N THR A 322 -17.90 25.20 -9.84
CA THR A 322 -17.83 25.65 -11.23
C THR A 322 -19.17 25.54 -11.95
N SER A 323 -20.17 24.92 -11.33
CA SER A 323 -21.48 24.69 -11.92
C SER A 323 -22.30 25.95 -12.18
N TYR A 324 -23.34 25.85 -13.02
CA TYR A 324 -24.39 26.85 -13.10
C TYR A 324 -25.27 26.85 -11.83
N PRO A 325 -25.74 28.02 -11.36
CA PRO A 325 -26.87 28.07 -10.46
C PRO A 325 -28.14 27.71 -11.25
N ARG A 326 -28.60 26.46 -11.13
CA ARG A 326 -29.86 25.99 -11.74
C ARG A 326 -30.91 25.83 -10.66
N SER A 327 -31.64 26.90 -10.37
CA SER A 327 -32.68 26.91 -9.33
C SER A 327 -34.02 26.31 -9.79
N ASP A 328 -34.15 26.00 -11.09
CA ASP A 328 -35.37 25.51 -11.75
C ASP A 328 -35.40 23.99 -11.95
N ASP A 329 -34.31 23.27 -11.64
CA ASP A 329 -34.22 21.82 -11.70
C ASP A 329 -34.21 21.22 -10.27
N PRO A 330 -35.32 20.59 -9.82
CA PRO A 330 -35.42 20.03 -8.48
C PRO A 330 -34.39 18.92 -8.19
N GLU A 331 -33.98 18.14 -9.19
CA GLU A 331 -32.95 17.10 -9.01
C GLU A 331 -31.58 17.75 -8.81
N TRP A 332 -31.31 18.82 -9.55
CA TRP A 332 -30.10 19.61 -9.39
C TRP A 332 -30.03 20.29 -8.02
N VAL A 333 -31.12 20.92 -7.57
CA VAL A 333 -31.23 21.58 -6.27
C VAL A 333 -30.98 20.58 -5.14
N GLU A 334 -31.60 19.41 -5.19
CA GLU A 334 -31.41 18.36 -4.20
C GLU A 334 -29.95 17.85 -4.20
N ARG A 335 -29.34 17.71 -5.37
CA ARG A 335 -27.94 17.29 -5.49
C ARG A 335 -26.99 18.31 -4.84
N VAL A 336 -27.19 19.60 -5.10
CA VAL A 336 -26.43 20.69 -4.47
C VAL A 336 -26.62 20.65 -2.95
N ARG A 337 -27.85 20.48 -2.47
CA ARG A 337 -28.17 20.39 -1.03
C ARG A 337 -27.42 19.24 -0.36
N VAL A 338 -27.45 18.04 -0.94
CA VAL A 338 -26.74 16.86 -0.41
C VAL A 338 -25.23 17.10 -0.39
N HIS A 339 -24.68 17.73 -1.43
CA HIS A 339 -23.26 18.08 -1.47
C HIS A 339 -22.88 19.11 -0.40
N GLN A 340 -23.68 20.16 -0.19
CA GLN A 340 -23.45 21.15 0.87
C GLN A 340 -23.51 20.52 2.27
N GLN A 341 -24.45 19.58 2.50
CA GLN A 341 -24.61 18.94 3.81
C GLN A 341 -23.47 17.97 4.18
N ARG A 342 -22.77 17.41 3.20
CA ARG A 342 -21.66 16.47 3.44
C ARG A 342 -20.37 17.16 3.86
N ARG A 343 -20.20 18.43 3.50
CA ARG A 343 -18.97 19.18 3.73
C ARG A 343 -18.88 19.69 5.17
N PRO A 344 -17.68 19.78 5.75
CA PRO A 344 -17.49 20.44 7.04
C PRO A 344 -17.97 21.89 7.02
N GLN A 345 -18.62 22.35 8.10
CA GLN A 345 -19.17 23.71 8.19
C GLN A 345 -18.11 24.81 8.16
N HIS A 346 -16.85 24.48 8.48
CA HIS A 346 -15.75 25.44 8.47
C HIS A 346 -15.21 25.74 7.07
N TRP A 347 -15.61 24.98 6.04
CA TRP A 347 -15.18 25.23 4.66
C TRP A 347 -15.84 26.47 4.08
N SER A 348 -15.07 27.21 3.27
CA SER A 348 -15.58 28.32 2.45
C SER A 348 -15.99 27.82 1.06
N THR A 349 -16.99 28.46 0.44
CA THR A 349 -17.40 28.15 -0.95
C THR A 349 -17.29 29.40 -1.81
N VAL A 350 -16.67 29.27 -2.99
CA VAL A 350 -16.58 30.30 -4.02
C VAL A 350 -17.13 29.75 -5.33
N GLU A 351 -18.10 30.45 -5.92
CA GLU A 351 -18.65 30.13 -7.24
C GLU A 351 -17.90 30.95 -8.31
N THR A 352 -17.04 30.30 -9.09
CA THR A 352 -16.26 31.00 -10.13
C THR A 352 -15.80 30.06 -11.23
N LEU A 353 -15.45 30.65 -12.38
CA LEU A 353 -14.74 29.99 -13.47
C LEU A 353 -13.26 30.39 -13.53
N ASP A 354 -12.86 31.42 -12.78
CA ASP A 354 -11.51 31.95 -12.78
C ASP A 354 -10.60 31.11 -11.87
N LEU A 355 -10.37 29.86 -12.32
CA LEU A 355 -9.49 28.92 -11.64
C LEU A 355 -8.03 29.40 -11.71
N VAL A 356 -7.64 30.07 -12.79
CA VAL A 356 -6.29 30.61 -12.98
C VAL A 356 -5.95 31.60 -11.87
N ALA A 357 -6.83 32.57 -11.57
CA ALA A 357 -6.61 33.50 -10.47
C ALA A 357 -6.52 32.79 -9.12
N LEU A 358 -7.39 31.81 -8.85
CA LEU A 358 -7.39 31.07 -7.59
C LEU A 358 -6.14 30.21 -7.38
N LEU A 359 -5.64 29.58 -8.44
CA LEU A 359 -4.45 28.74 -8.42
C LEU A 359 -3.16 29.57 -8.33
N SER A 360 -3.16 30.77 -8.92
CA SER A 360 -2.00 31.68 -8.91
C SER A 360 -1.89 32.49 -7.64
N ALA A 361 -2.99 32.69 -6.91
CA ALA A 361 -3.00 33.39 -5.63
C ALA A 361 -2.43 32.51 -4.50
N ASP A 362 -1.83 33.13 -3.50
CA ASP A 362 -1.51 32.46 -2.24
C ASP A 362 -2.79 32.14 -1.45
N GLY A 363 -2.81 31.02 -0.73
CA GLY A 363 -3.93 30.67 0.13
C GLY A 363 -3.90 29.22 0.62
N GLY A 364 -4.90 28.86 1.44
CA GLY A 364 -5.09 27.50 1.95
C GLY A 364 -5.50 26.50 0.86
N PRO A 365 -5.79 25.24 1.21
CA PRO A 365 -6.15 24.21 0.25
C PRO A 365 -7.41 24.51 -0.58
N LEU A 366 -7.41 24.04 -1.84
CA LEU A 366 -8.51 24.18 -2.79
C LEU A 366 -9.14 22.83 -3.14
N LEU A 367 -10.47 22.79 -3.23
CA LEU A 367 -11.21 21.68 -3.84
C LEU A 367 -12.01 22.20 -5.03
N VAL A 368 -11.67 21.79 -6.26
CA VAL A 368 -12.40 22.17 -7.48
C VAL A 368 -13.42 21.09 -7.86
N ASP A 369 -14.71 21.39 -7.78
CA ASP A 369 -15.79 20.47 -8.20
C ASP A 369 -16.76 21.22 -9.16
N CYS A 370 -16.67 20.98 -10.48
CA CYS A 370 -15.71 20.10 -11.16
C CYS A 370 -15.18 20.70 -12.47
N LEU A 371 -14.05 20.18 -12.92
CA LEU A 371 -13.42 20.57 -14.19
C LEU A 371 -14.32 20.26 -15.40
N THR A 372 -15.22 19.28 -15.29
CA THR A 372 -16.20 18.98 -16.34
C THR A 372 -17.16 20.14 -16.56
N LEU A 373 -17.74 20.69 -15.50
CA LEU A 373 -18.65 21.83 -15.62
C LEU A 373 -17.91 23.14 -15.90
N TRP A 374 -16.65 23.24 -15.47
CA TRP A 374 -15.78 24.32 -15.89
C TRP A 374 -15.63 24.32 -17.42
N LEU A 375 -15.22 23.19 -18.03
CA LEU A 375 -15.05 23.11 -19.48
C LEU A 375 -16.36 23.34 -20.24
N THR A 376 -17.49 22.80 -19.75
CA THR A 376 -18.82 23.09 -20.30
C THR A 376 -19.05 24.59 -20.40
N ARG A 377 -18.75 25.33 -19.32
CA ARG A 377 -18.98 26.78 -19.26
C ARG A 377 -17.96 27.60 -20.06
N ILE A 378 -16.72 27.12 -20.21
CA ILE A 378 -15.76 27.73 -21.13
C ILE A 378 -16.24 27.58 -22.58
N MET A 379 -16.78 26.40 -22.94
CA MET A 379 -17.38 26.21 -24.26
C MET A 379 -18.61 27.10 -24.47
N ASP A 380 -19.49 27.25 -23.47
CA ASP A 380 -20.63 28.17 -23.54
C ASP A 380 -20.19 29.63 -23.75
N ARG A 381 -19.16 30.08 -23.02
CA ARG A 381 -18.63 31.47 -23.10
C ARG A 381 -18.20 31.86 -24.51
N HIS A 382 -17.69 30.90 -25.28
CA HIS A 382 -17.17 31.12 -26.62
C HIS A 382 -18.12 30.60 -27.72
N ASP A 383 -19.36 30.25 -27.38
CA ASP A 383 -20.34 29.63 -28.28
C ASP A 383 -19.77 28.41 -29.04
N ALA A 384 -18.84 27.70 -28.40
CA ALA A 384 -17.98 26.66 -28.97
C ALA A 384 -18.74 25.33 -29.25
N TRP A 385 -20.03 25.29 -28.91
CA TRP A 385 -20.93 24.21 -29.27
C TRP A 385 -21.40 24.28 -30.72
N ASP A 386 -21.44 25.48 -31.31
CA ASP A 386 -21.79 25.67 -32.71
C ASP A 386 -20.60 25.31 -33.62
N ASP A 387 -20.86 24.53 -34.67
CA ASP A 387 -19.82 24.00 -35.55
C ASP A 387 -19.13 25.09 -36.38
N ALA A 388 -19.88 26.12 -36.81
CA ALA A 388 -19.33 27.22 -37.58
C ALA A 388 -18.48 28.14 -36.71
N ILE A 389 -18.93 28.44 -35.49
CA ILE A 389 -18.19 29.28 -34.54
C ILE A 389 -16.92 28.55 -34.06
N TRP A 390 -17.01 27.24 -33.81
CA TRP A 390 -15.85 26.41 -33.50
C TRP A 390 -14.76 26.52 -34.57
N ALA A 391 -15.14 26.36 -35.85
CA ALA A 391 -14.23 26.46 -36.98
C ALA A 391 -13.72 27.88 -37.24
N ALA A 392 -14.47 28.91 -36.83
CA ALA A 392 -14.11 30.32 -37.00
C ALA A 392 -13.14 30.85 -35.92
N GLY A 393 -12.70 30.01 -34.98
CA GLY A 393 -11.64 30.34 -34.01
C GLY A 393 -11.99 30.09 -32.54
N ALA A 394 -13.23 29.69 -32.20
CA ALA A 394 -13.57 29.37 -30.81
C ALA A 394 -12.78 28.16 -30.26
N ALA A 395 -12.33 27.25 -31.14
CA ALA A 395 -11.43 26.16 -30.76
C ALA A 395 -10.12 26.64 -30.12
N ASP A 396 -9.53 27.69 -30.70
CA ASP A 396 -8.27 28.26 -30.21
C ASP A 396 -8.48 28.99 -28.88
N LEU A 397 -9.63 29.66 -28.72
CA LEU A 397 -10.01 30.32 -27.46
C LEU A 397 -10.18 29.31 -26.31
N VAL A 398 -10.91 28.21 -26.55
CA VAL A 398 -11.07 27.13 -25.55
C VAL A 398 -9.72 26.49 -25.23
N THR A 399 -8.90 26.23 -26.25
CA THR A 399 -7.55 25.67 -26.06
C THR A 399 -6.64 26.61 -25.28
N GLY A 400 -6.76 27.93 -25.48
CA GLY A 400 -6.07 28.96 -24.71
C GLY A 400 -6.43 28.90 -23.23
N GLU A 401 -7.71 28.92 -22.89
CA GLU A 401 -8.20 28.84 -21.50
C GLU A 401 -7.76 27.54 -20.80
N VAL A 402 -7.78 26.40 -21.50
CA VAL A 402 -7.24 25.13 -20.98
C VAL A 402 -5.73 25.23 -20.76
N THR A 403 -5.02 25.90 -21.64
CA THR A 403 -3.56 26.08 -21.52
C THR A 403 -3.19 26.96 -20.34
N ASP A 404 -3.92 28.03 -20.13
CA ASP A 404 -3.73 28.92 -18.98
C ASP A 404 -4.05 28.19 -17.67
N LEU A 405 -5.13 27.39 -17.64
CA LEU A 405 -5.45 26.54 -16.49
C LEU A 405 -4.33 25.53 -16.18
N VAL A 406 -3.82 24.82 -17.18
CA VAL A 406 -2.74 23.83 -17.00
C VAL A 406 -1.46 24.52 -16.53
N ALA A 407 -1.15 25.71 -17.05
CA ALA A 407 0.01 26.49 -16.61
C ALA A 407 -0.12 26.95 -15.15
N ALA A 408 -1.31 27.41 -14.74
CA ALA A 408 -1.58 27.79 -13.36
C ALA A 408 -1.58 26.57 -12.42
N TRP A 409 -2.13 25.43 -12.86
CA TRP A 409 -2.09 24.17 -12.14
C TRP A 409 -0.63 23.74 -11.88
N ARG A 410 0.20 23.72 -12.93
CA ARG A 410 1.63 23.36 -12.82
C ARG A 410 2.41 24.26 -11.88
N THR A 411 2.06 25.54 -11.76
CA THR A 411 2.82 26.52 -10.96
C THR A 411 2.22 26.82 -9.59
N THR A 412 1.02 26.30 -9.27
CA THR A 412 0.38 26.58 -7.98
C THR A 412 1.21 26.07 -6.80
N ASN A 413 1.32 26.90 -5.77
CA ASN A 413 1.91 26.53 -4.48
C ASN A 413 0.86 26.05 -3.46
N ARG A 414 -0.41 26.09 -3.85
CA ARG A 414 -1.51 25.61 -3.00
C ARG A 414 -1.59 24.09 -3.05
N ARG A 415 -2.13 23.50 -1.99
CA ARG A 415 -2.63 22.13 -2.04
C ARG A 415 -3.96 22.15 -2.80
N VAL A 416 -4.11 21.36 -3.85
CA VAL A 416 -5.30 21.41 -4.71
C VAL A 416 -5.78 20.01 -5.02
N VAL A 417 -7.08 19.77 -4.83
CA VAL A 417 -7.77 18.56 -5.27
C VAL A 417 -8.83 18.95 -6.31
N ALA A 418 -8.77 18.39 -7.51
CA ALA A 418 -9.75 18.67 -8.56
C ALA A 418 -10.52 17.42 -8.96
N VAL A 419 -11.84 17.56 -9.11
CA VAL A 419 -12.74 16.50 -9.58
C VAL A 419 -12.99 16.68 -11.07
N THR A 420 -12.93 15.59 -11.83
CA THR A 420 -13.27 15.58 -13.26
C THR A 420 -13.95 14.27 -13.68
N ASN A 421 -14.84 14.34 -14.67
CA ASN A 421 -15.47 13.15 -15.24
C ASN A 421 -14.61 12.55 -16.36
N GLU A 422 -14.52 11.21 -16.38
CA GLU A 422 -14.02 10.47 -17.54
C GLU A 422 -15.20 10.17 -18.48
N VAL A 423 -15.41 11.04 -19.46
CA VAL A 423 -16.55 10.97 -20.40
C VAL A 423 -16.25 10.02 -21.57
N GLY A 424 -14.98 9.76 -21.88
CA GLY A 424 -14.55 8.88 -22.97
C GLY A 424 -14.94 7.42 -22.80
N GLN A 425 -15.18 6.98 -21.56
CA GLN A 425 -15.65 5.63 -21.22
C GLN A 425 -17.19 5.45 -21.40
N GLY A 426 -17.92 6.50 -21.79
CA GLY A 426 -19.36 6.45 -22.05
C GLY A 426 -19.74 6.10 -23.49
N LEU A 427 -21.05 6.14 -23.79
CA LEU A 427 -21.54 5.99 -25.16
C LEU A 427 -21.03 7.13 -26.06
N VAL A 428 -20.73 6.81 -27.31
CA VAL A 428 -20.37 7.81 -28.32
C VAL A 428 -21.59 8.69 -28.64
N PRO A 429 -21.53 10.02 -28.43
CA PRO A 429 -22.67 10.89 -28.72
C PRO A 429 -22.99 10.96 -30.23
N ASP A 430 -24.29 11.11 -30.53
CA ASP A 430 -24.83 11.25 -31.89
C ASP A 430 -24.53 12.64 -32.49
N ARG A 431 -24.52 13.70 -31.66
CA ARG A 431 -24.22 15.07 -32.07
C ARG A 431 -22.71 15.34 -32.13
N ALA A 432 -22.28 16.03 -33.18
CA ALA A 432 -20.88 16.40 -33.40
C ALA A 432 -20.29 17.24 -32.25
N SER A 433 -21.05 18.22 -31.76
CA SER A 433 -20.67 19.07 -30.64
C SER A 433 -20.46 18.31 -29.33
N LEU A 434 -21.23 17.24 -29.09
CA LEU A 434 -21.05 16.38 -27.91
C LEU A 434 -19.83 15.44 -28.04
N ARG A 435 -19.53 14.95 -29.25
CA ARG A 435 -18.28 14.22 -29.51
C ARG A 435 -17.06 15.12 -29.29
N ARG A 436 -17.13 16.37 -29.78
CA ARG A 436 -16.11 17.40 -29.52
C ARG A 436 -15.89 17.60 -28.02
N PHE A 437 -16.95 17.84 -27.24
CA PHE A 437 -16.82 18.00 -25.79
C PHE A 437 -16.17 16.78 -25.11
N ARG A 438 -16.56 15.55 -25.51
CA ARG A 438 -15.93 14.33 -25.01
C ARG A 438 -14.43 14.31 -25.31
N ASP A 439 -14.03 14.66 -26.53
CA ASP A 439 -12.63 14.67 -26.94
C ASP A 439 -11.84 15.78 -26.21
N GLU A 440 -12.41 16.97 -26.02
CA GLU A 440 -11.78 18.05 -25.23
C GLU A 440 -11.67 17.71 -23.74
N MET A 441 -12.67 17.03 -23.15
CA MET A 441 -12.57 16.49 -21.80
C MET A 441 -11.40 15.51 -21.66
N GLY A 442 -11.21 14.61 -22.63
CA GLY A 442 -10.08 13.69 -22.64
C GLY A 442 -8.73 14.40 -22.69
N ARG A 443 -8.62 15.46 -23.51
CA ARG A 443 -7.41 16.28 -23.61
C ARG A 443 -7.14 17.05 -22.32
N LEU A 444 -8.15 17.68 -21.73
CA LEU A 444 -8.06 18.38 -20.45
C LEU A 444 -7.57 17.44 -19.34
N ASN A 445 -8.23 16.29 -19.20
CA ASN A 445 -7.88 15.29 -18.19
C ASN A 445 -6.43 14.81 -18.36
N SER A 446 -6.03 14.47 -19.59
CA SER A 446 -4.66 14.00 -19.88
C SER A 446 -3.59 15.07 -19.57
N ARG A 447 -3.86 16.33 -19.93
CA ARG A 447 -2.92 17.44 -19.70
C ARG A 447 -2.76 17.77 -18.21
N LEU A 448 -3.85 17.76 -17.45
CA LEU A 448 -3.78 17.98 -16.01
C LEU A 448 -3.13 16.80 -15.29
N ALA A 449 -3.48 15.56 -15.65
CA ALA A 449 -2.88 14.36 -15.08
C ALA A 449 -1.34 14.35 -15.24
N ALA A 450 -0.83 14.77 -16.41
CA ALA A 450 0.61 14.87 -16.66
C ALA A 450 1.35 15.89 -15.77
N GLU A 451 0.63 16.84 -15.18
CA GLU A 451 1.15 17.90 -14.31
C GLU A 451 0.65 17.73 -12.86
N THR A 452 0.26 16.52 -12.48
CA THR A 452 -0.33 16.17 -11.17
C THR A 452 0.48 15.05 -10.51
N GLU A 453 0.77 15.18 -9.21
CA GLU A 453 1.53 14.15 -8.48
C GLU A 453 0.68 12.93 -8.10
N ASP A 454 -0.61 13.12 -7.88
CA ASP A 454 -1.55 12.07 -7.43
C ASP A 454 -2.80 12.05 -8.33
N VAL A 455 -2.91 11.04 -9.19
CA VAL A 455 -4.07 10.86 -10.07
C VAL A 455 -4.88 9.66 -9.61
N ARG A 456 -6.17 9.85 -9.34
CA ARG A 456 -7.05 8.85 -8.75
C ARG A 456 -8.26 8.57 -9.62
N TRP A 457 -8.40 7.34 -10.10
CA TRP A 457 -9.58 6.88 -10.81
C TRP A 457 -10.63 6.31 -9.86
N CYS A 458 -11.83 6.92 -9.84
CA CYS A 458 -12.97 6.41 -9.12
C CYS A 458 -13.93 5.63 -10.02
N VAL A 459 -14.20 4.38 -9.66
CA VAL A 459 -15.14 3.47 -10.35
C VAL A 459 -15.92 2.67 -9.32
N ALA A 460 -17.25 2.64 -9.44
CA ALA A 460 -18.14 1.91 -8.51
C ALA A 460 -17.91 2.21 -7.00
N GLY A 461 -17.53 3.44 -6.66
CA GLY A 461 -17.22 3.84 -5.28
C GLY A 461 -15.84 3.39 -4.78
N ARG A 462 -15.00 2.81 -5.65
CA ARG A 462 -13.61 2.41 -5.38
C ARG A 462 -12.67 3.42 -6.02
N VAL A 463 -11.48 3.57 -5.42
CA VAL A 463 -10.42 4.47 -5.88
C VAL A 463 -9.22 3.62 -6.29
N VAL A 464 -8.66 3.92 -7.46
CA VAL A 464 -7.44 3.32 -8.02
C VAL A 464 -6.46 4.46 -8.30
N GLU A 465 -5.23 4.38 -7.81
CA GLU A 465 -4.17 5.36 -8.14
C GLU A 465 -3.60 5.01 -9.53
N LEU A 466 -3.45 6.03 -10.41
CA LEU A 466 -3.11 5.89 -11.82
C LEU A 466 -1.65 6.22 -12.14
#